data_AF-A0A409XE90-F1
#
_entry.id   AF-A0A409XE90-F1
#
_cell.length_a   1.000
_cell.length_b   1.000
_cell.length_c   1.000
_cell.angle_alpha   90.00
_cell.angle_beta   90.00
_cell.angle_gamma   90.00
#
_symmetry.space_group_name_H-M   'P 1'
#
loop_
_entity.id
_entity.type
_entity.pdbx_description
1 polymer ?
#
loop_
_entity_poly.entity_id
_entity_poly.type
_entity_poly.pdbx_seq_one_letter_code
_entity_poly.pdbx_strand_id
1 'polypeptide(L)'
;MDMRNRENLARQDTHARQFDIEVVRKLMFEKGINISSVKIDRILGPTSSVPTRNAFSKRLHAHGFNFYNLFVPDLLHEFELGVWKAIFIHLLRILYAYGHDTIQTLNSRYRQISTFGRGTIRKFSNNASGMKKLAARDFEDLLQCAIPVFEGLLPKKHDDIVQDLLFELATWHGLAKLRLHTEFTITDLENSATRLGTLLRKFKADVCCAYDTRDLPSEEAARGRLRLHTESTITDLENSATRLGTLLRKFKADVCCAYDTRDLPSEEAARGRREAAKAKKAAQTSATAPAPAPALPATVAKKN
;
A
#
# COMPACT_ATOMS: atom_id res chain seq x y z
N MET A 1 -11.50 -11.08 -17.19
CA MET A 1 -11.94 -10.21 -16.07
C MET A 1 -10.95 -9.08 -15.88
N ASP A 2 -9.64 -9.35 -15.77
CA ASP A 2 -8.62 -8.30 -15.56
C ASP A 2 -8.57 -7.25 -16.69
N MET A 3 -8.47 -7.66 -17.97
CA MET A 3 -8.40 -6.69 -19.10
C MET A 3 -9.63 -5.77 -19.17
N ARG A 4 -10.83 -6.32 -19.03
CA ARG A 4 -12.07 -5.53 -18.97
C ARG A 4 -12.06 -4.52 -17.81
N ASN A 5 -11.48 -4.89 -16.66
CA ASN A 5 -11.37 -3.96 -15.55
C ASN A 5 -10.36 -2.84 -15.83
N ARG A 6 -9.26 -3.13 -16.55
CA ARG A 6 -8.28 -2.09 -16.95
C ARG A 6 -8.91 -1.05 -17.87
N GLU A 7 -9.77 -1.48 -18.79
CA GLU A 7 -10.51 -0.58 -19.68
C GLU A 7 -11.58 0.21 -18.91
N ASN A 8 -12.41 -0.48 -18.13
CA ASN A 8 -13.54 0.14 -17.44
C ASN A 8 -13.14 1.06 -16.27
N LEU A 9 -12.02 0.75 -15.62
CA LEU A 9 -11.49 1.51 -14.47
C LEU A 9 -10.31 2.40 -14.86
N ALA A 10 -10.08 2.59 -16.17
CA ALA A 10 -9.04 3.47 -16.67
C ALA A 10 -9.20 4.86 -16.06
N ARG A 11 -8.12 5.36 -15.45
CA ARG A 11 -8.13 6.71 -14.86
C ARG A 11 -8.22 7.74 -15.97
N GLN A 12 -9.17 8.65 -15.83
CA GLN A 12 -9.35 9.77 -16.75
C GLN A 12 -9.00 11.08 -16.05
N ASP A 13 -8.28 11.95 -16.76
CA ASP A 13 -8.19 13.35 -16.35
C ASP A 13 -9.51 14.05 -16.66
N THR A 14 -10.19 14.50 -15.60
CA THR A 14 -11.51 15.14 -15.72
C THR A 14 -11.50 16.49 -15.04
N HIS A 15 -12.42 17.37 -15.44
CA HIS A 15 -12.61 18.65 -14.77
C HIS A 15 -12.97 18.47 -13.29
N ALA A 16 -13.74 17.44 -12.94
CA ALA A 16 -14.08 17.11 -11.56
C ALA A 16 -12.82 16.81 -10.73
N ARG A 17 -11.91 15.98 -11.25
CA ARG A 17 -10.61 15.70 -10.61
C ARG A 17 -9.80 16.98 -10.41
N GLN A 18 -9.69 17.83 -11.43
CA GLN A 18 -8.93 19.07 -11.33
C GLN A 18 -9.54 20.02 -10.29
N PHE A 19 -10.88 20.11 -10.26
CA PHE A 19 -11.60 20.87 -9.25
C PHE A 19 -11.32 20.36 -7.84
N ASP A 20 -11.38 19.04 -7.61
CA ASP A 20 -11.09 18.43 -6.32
C ASP A 20 -9.66 18.74 -5.84
N ILE A 21 -8.68 18.68 -6.76
CA ILE A 21 -7.29 19.07 -6.47
C ILE A 21 -7.20 20.54 -6.08
N GLU A 22 -7.88 21.43 -6.80
CA GLU A 22 -7.89 22.87 -6.47
C GLU A 22 -8.56 23.15 -5.13
N VAL A 23 -9.69 22.50 -4.84
CA VAL A 23 -10.38 22.62 -3.55
C VAL A 23 -9.46 22.19 -2.41
N VAL A 24 -8.84 21.03 -2.52
CA VAL A 24 -7.94 20.52 -1.48
C VAL A 24 -6.74 21.43 -1.29
N ARG A 25 -6.16 21.95 -2.38
CA ARG A 25 -5.05 22.90 -2.27
C ARG A 25 -5.45 24.19 -1.56
N LYS A 26 -6.65 24.73 -1.82
CA LYS A 26 -7.16 25.87 -1.04
C LYS A 26 -7.34 25.52 0.44
N LEU A 27 -7.88 24.32 0.74
CA LEU A 27 -8.02 23.86 2.12
C LEU A 27 -6.65 23.76 2.83
N MET A 28 -5.63 23.25 2.15
CA MET A 28 -4.28 23.10 2.72
C MET A 28 -3.56 24.43 2.88
N PHE A 29 -3.45 25.21 1.80
CA PHE A 29 -2.56 26.37 1.75
C PHE A 29 -3.22 27.67 2.22
N GLU A 30 -4.53 27.84 2.03
CA GLU A 30 -5.24 29.07 2.45
C GLU A 30 -5.90 28.89 3.82
N LYS A 31 -6.42 27.70 4.11
CA LYS A 31 -7.14 27.41 5.37
C LYS A 31 -6.33 26.62 6.40
N GLY A 32 -5.09 26.26 6.08
CA GLY A 32 -4.18 25.57 7.00
C GLY A 32 -4.64 24.17 7.44
N ILE A 33 -5.48 23.49 6.64
CA ILE A 33 -5.96 22.15 6.97
C ILE A 33 -4.86 21.12 6.69
N ASN A 34 -4.54 20.30 7.69
CA ASN A 34 -3.57 19.21 7.56
C ASN A 34 -4.00 18.20 6.47
N ILE A 35 -3.04 17.74 5.65
CA ILE A 35 -3.23 16.70 4.62
C ILE A 35 -3.86 15.40 5.16
N SER A 36 -3.58 15.04 6.41
CA SER A 36 -4.15 13.86 7.08
C SER A 36 -5.57 14.09 7.60
N SER A 37 -6.17 15.25 7.36
CA SER A 37 -7.54 15.54 7.78
C SER A 37 -8.54 14.65 7.05
N VAL A 38 -9.52 14.14 7.81
CA VAL A 38 -10.71 13.44 7.29
C VAL A 38 -11.39 14.24 6.17
N LYS A 39 -11.32 15.57 6.20
CA LYS A 39 -11.90 16.42 5.17
C LYS A 39 -11.21 16.28 3.81
N ILE A 40 -9.88 16.16 3.80
CA ILE A 40 -9.10 15.98 2.58
C ILE A 40 -9.23 14.53 2.10
N ASP A 41 -9.17 13.59 3.04
CA ASP A 41 -9.31 12.16 2.74
C ASP A 41 -10.66 11.83 2.10
N ARG A 42 -11.76 12.46 2.55
CA ARG A 42 -13.07 12.31 1.89
C ARG A 42 -13.09 12.75 0.42
N ILE A 43 -12.22 13.67 0.02
CA ILE A 43 -12.16 14.19 -1.35
C ILE A 43 -11.20 13.34 -2.19
N LEU A 44 -9.97 13.11 -1.72
CA LEU A 44 -8.93 12.45 -2.51
C LEU A 44 -8.83 10.94 -2.29
N GLY A 45 -9.26 10.44 -1.14
CA GLY A 45 -9.20 9.03 -0.74
C GLY A 45 -9.88 8.08 -1.74
N PRO A 46 -11.11 8.36 -2.21
CA PRO A 46 -11.81 7.47 -3.16
C PRO A 46 -11.04 7.22 -4.46
N THR A 47 -10.26 8.20 -4.93
CA THR A 47 -9.44 8.06 -6.14
C THR A 47 -7.97 7.80 -5.85
N SER A 48 -7.60 7.73 -4.56
CA SER A 48 -6.21 7.71 -4.08
C SER A 48 -5.36 8.79 -4.75
N SER A 49 -5.93 9.99 -4.89
CA SER A 49 -5.28 11.14 -5.52
C SER A 49 -4.39 11.89 -4.54
N VAL A 50 -3.45 12.66 -5.06
CA VAL A 50 -2.60 13.56 -4.28
C VAL A 50 -2.90 15.01 -4.66
N PRO A 51 -2.74 15.98 -3.74
CA PRO A 51 -3.05 17.40 -3.96
C PRO A 51 -2.00 18.13 -4.84
N THR A 52 -1.53 17.44 -5.88
CA THR A 52 -0.47 17.90 -6.78
C THR A 52 -1.08 18.35 -8.11
N ARG A 53 -0.77 19.59 -8.51
CA ARG A 53 -1.09 20.08 -9.86
C ARG A 53 -0.15 19.42 -10.86
N ASN A 54 -0.70 18.67 -11.81
CA ASN A 54 0.08 18.11 -12.89
C ASN A 54 0.17 19.14 -14.05
N ALA A 55 1.38 19.38 -14.55
CA ALA A 55 1.61 20.37 -15.61
C ALA A 55 0.93 20.00 -16.93
N PHE A 56 0.92 18.71 -17.29
CA PHE A 56 0.25 18.19 -18.48
C PHE A 56 -1.26 18.26 -18.34
N SER A 57 -1.81 17.91 -17.17
CA SER A 57 -3.23 18.10 -16.86
C SER A 57 -3.64 19.56 -17.04
N LYS A 58 -2.85 20.52 -16.55
CA LYS A 58 -3.16 21.95 -16.69
C LYS A 58 -3.09 22.46 -18.13
N ARG A 59 -2.12 21.98 -18.92
CA ARG A 59 -1.82 22.51 -20.26
C ARG A 59 -2.53 21.78 -21.39
N LEU A 60 -2.75 20.47 -21.25
CA LEU A 60 -3.17 19.59 -22.34
C LEU A 60 -4.57 19.03 -22.16
N HIS A 61 -5.15 19.06 -20.96
CA HIS A 61 -6.52 18.59 -20.73
C HIS A 61 -7.55 19.30 -21.62
N ALA A 62 -7.39 20.62 -21.82
CA ALA A 62 -8.24 21.41 -22.71
C ALA A 62 -8.19 20.95 -24.18
N HIS A 63 -7.14 20.22 -24.55
CA HIS A 63 -6.96 19.62 -25.87
C HIS A 63 -7.39 18.14 -25.92
N GLY A 64 -8.08 17.65 -24.88
CA GLY A 64 -8.53 16.26 -24.79
C GLY A 64 -7.45 15.26 -24.39
N PHE A 65 -6.29 15.72 -23.91
CA PHE A 65 -5.20 14.83 -23.54
C PHE A 65 -5.33 14.29 -22.11
N ASN A 66 -5.41 12.96 -21.97
CA ASN A 66 -5.37 12.29 -20.67
C ASN A 66 -3.92 12.02 -20.24
N PHE A 67 -3.42 12.77 -19.24
CA PHE A 67 -2.04 12.62 -18.79
C PHE A 67 -1.72 11.25 -18.17
N TYR A 68 -2.72 10.47 -17.75
CA TYR A 68 -2.48 9.11 -17.24
C TYR A 68 -1.88 8.18 -18.31
N ASN A 69 -2.09 8.49 -19.59
CA ASN A 69 -1.53 7.75 -20.71
C ASN A 69 0.00 7.97 -20.86
N LEU A 70 0.58 8.94 -20.15
CA LEU A 70 2.04 9.15 -20.14
C LEU A 70 2.77 8.11 -19.28
N PHE A 71 2.09 7.47 -18.33
CA PHE A 71 2.71 6.52 -17.44
C PHE A 71 2.76 5.16 -18.13
N VAL A 72 3.97 4.75 -18.50
CA VAL A 72 4.24 3.39 -19.01
C VAL A 72 4.46 2.48 -17.80
N PRO A 73 3.94 1.25 -17.81
CA PRO A 73 4.22 0.26 -16.77
C PRO A 73 5.71 0.12 -16.52
N ASP A 74 6.12 0.19 -15.26
CA ASP A 74 7.52 0.04 -14.89
C ASP A 74 7.81 -1.43 -14.62
N LEU A 75 8.40 -2.10 -15.62
CA LEU A 75 8.70 -3.53 -15.52
C LEU A 75 9.59 -3.88 -14.31
N LEU A 76 10.51 -3.00 -13.94
CA LEU A 76 11.43 -3.23 -12.84
C LEU A 76 10.69 -3.22 -11.49
N HIS A 77 9.74 -2.30 -11.31
CA HIS A 77 8.99 -2.21 -10.07
C HIS A 77 7.77 -3.14 -10.04
N GLU A 78 7.01 -3.21 -11.12
CA GLU A 78 5.75 -3.96 -11.18
C GLU A 78 5.99 -5.46 -11.29
N PHE A 79 6.99 -5.87 -12.07
CA PHE A 79 7.27 -7.29 -12.30
C PHE A 79 8.49 -7.78 -11.53
N GLU A 80 9.68 -7.23 -11.75
CA GLU A 80 10.91 -7.80 -11.17
C GLU A 80 10.90 -7.72 -9.63
N LEU A 81 10.64 -6.54 -9.08
CA LEU A 81 10.49 -6.33 -7.63
C LEU A 81 9.11 -6.68 -7.09
N GLY A 82 8.09 -6.65 -7.93
CA GLY A 82 6.71 -6.93 -7.55
C GLY A 82 6.40 -8.43 -7.64
N VAL A 83 5.97 -8.86 -8.82
CA VAL A 83 5.49 -10.23 -9.08
C VAL A 83 6.59 -11.27 -8.89
N TRP A 84 7.72 -11.14 -9.57
CA TRP A 84 8.78 -12.14 -9.58
C TRP A 84 9.38 -12.32 -8.18
N LYS A 85 9.78 -11.23 -7.51
CA LYS A 85 10.28 -11.31 -6.14
C LYS A 85 9.30 -12.02 -5.19
N ALA A 86 7.99 -11.75 -5.29
CA ALA A 86 6.99 -12.42 -4.48
C ALA A 86 6.91 -13.93 -4.76
N ILE A 87 6.94 -14.32 -6.03
CA ILE A 87 6.96 -15.73 -6.45
C ILE A 87 8.25 -16.40 -5.98
N PHE A 88 9.40 -15.76 -6.17
CA PHE A 88 10.71 -16.28 -5.76
C PHE A 88 10.76 -16.52 -4.24
N ILE A 89 10.30 -15.55 -3.43
CA ILE A 89 10.17 -15.73 -1.97
C ILE A 89 9.30 -16.94 -1.65
N HIS A 90 8.15 -17.07 -2.33
CA HIS A 90 7.26 -18.18 -2.06
C HIS A 90 7.85 -19.55 -2.46
N LEU A 91 8.58 -19.62 -3.58
CA LEU A 91 9.33 -20.81 -3.97
C LEU A 91 10.38 -21.16 -2.90
N LEU A 92 11.10 -20.18 -2.37
CA LEU A 92 12.05 -20.41 -1.26
C LEU A 92 11.34 -20.94 0.00
N ARG A 93 10.14 -20.44 0.32
CA ARG A 93 9.35 -20.96 1.46
C ARG A 93 8.91 -22.40 1.24
N ILE A 94 8.53 -22.77 0.01
CA ILE A 94 8.20 -24.15 -0.36
C ILE A 94 9.42 -25.06 -0.20
N LEU A 95 10.58 -24.67 -0.74
CA LEU A 95 11.82 -25.42 -0.60
C LEU A 95 12.21 -25.58 0.89
N TYR A 96 12.06 -24.53 1.68
CA TYR A 96 12.32 -24.58 3.12
C TYR A 96 11.36 -25.54 3.85
N ALA A 97 10.07 -25.53 3.50
CA ALA A 97 9.07 -26.43 4.08
C ALA A 97 9.27 -27.89 3.65
N TYR A 98 9.74 -28.12 2.42
CA TYR A 98 10.09 -29.45 1.93
C TYR A 98 11.36 -30.01 2.60
N GLY A 99 12.36 -29.16 2.83
CA GLY A 99 13.62 -29.55 3.48
C GLY A 99 14.64 -30.16 2.50
N HIS A 100 15.30 -31.24 2.90
CA HIS A 100 16.28 -31.99 2.10
C HIS A 100 17.45 -31.15 1.54
N ASP A 101 17.93 -30.16 2.29
CA ASP A 101 19.01 -29.24 1.86
C ASP A 101 18.78 -28.59 0.48
N THR A 102 17.52 -28.46 0.07
CA THR A 102 17.16 -27.89 -1.24
C THR A 102 17.55 -26.42 -1.35
N ILE A 103 17.48 -25.66 -0.26
CA ILE A 103 17.95 -24.26 -0.19
C ILE A 103 19.47 -24.17 -0.41
N GLN A 104 20.23 -25.09 0.17
CA GLN A 104 21.69 -25.15 0.06
C GLN A 104 22.07 -25.53 -1.37
N THR A 105 21.35 -26.50 -1.95
CA THR A 105 21.50 -26.91 -3.35
C THR A 105 21.18 -25.75 -4.30
N LEU A 106 20.08 -25.04 -4.08
CA LEU A 106 19.71 -23.84 -4.84
C LEU A 106 20.80 -22.77 -4.79
N ASN A 107 21.33 -22.48 -3.59
CA ASN A 107 22.40 -21.50 -3.44
C ASN A 107 23.70 -21.95 -4.13
N SER A 108 24.04 -23.23 -4.06
CA SER A 108 25.19 -23.80 -4.77
C SER A 108 25.03 -23.64 -6.28
N ARG A 109 23.86 -23.99 -6.82
CA ARG A 109 23.55 -23.88 -8.26
C ARG A 109 23.61 -22.42 -8.73
N TYR A 110 23.04 -21.47 -7.97
CA TYR A 110 23.17 -20.06 -8.32
C TYR A 110 24.63 -19.61 -8.40
N ARG A 111 25.47 -20.03 -7.45
CA ARG A 111 26.91 -19.69 -7.43
C ARG A 111 27.72 -20.32 -8.55
N GLN A 112 27.25 -21.44 -9.10
CA GLN A 112 27.88 -22.14 -10.22
C GLN A 112 27.60 -21.49 -11.57
N ILE A 113 26.57 -20.63 -11.66
CA ILE A 113 26.28 -19.90 -12.90
C ILE A 113 27.45 -18.98 -13.24
N SER A 114 28.02 -19.20 -14.42
CA SER A 114 29.04 -18.32 -14.98
C SER A 114 28.44 -16.96 -15.32
N THR A 115 29.24 -15.90 -15.19
CA THR A 115 28.88 -14.57 -15.69
C THR A 115 28.64 -14.61 -17.20
N PHE A 116 27.65 -13.87 -17.69
CA PHE A 116 27.35 -13.76 -19.11
C PHE A 116 27.37 -12.30 -19.58
N GLY A 117 27.98 -12.08 -20.74
CA GLY A 117 28.08 -10.78 -21.39
C GLY A 117 28.86 -9.74 -20.58
N ARG A 118 28.80 -8.47 -21.01
CA ARG A 118 29.38 -7.32 -20.30
C ARG A 118 28.48 -6.86 -19.14
N GLY A 119 28.05 -7.80 -18.30
CA GLY A 119 27.19 -7.56 -17.15
C GLY A 119 25.70 -7.85 -17.36
N THR A 120 25.37 -8.74 -18.31
CA THR A 120 24.00 -9.26 -18.52
C THR A 120 23.61 -10.23 -17.42
N ILE A 121 24.48 -11.21 -17.09
CA ILE A 121 24.34 -12.06 -15.90
C ILE A 121 25.58 -11.87 -15.05
N ARG A 122 25.41 -11.41 -13.82
CA ARG A 122 26.51 -11.18 -12.88
C ARG A 122 26.77 -12.39 -11.99
N LYS A 123 27.93 -12.40 -11.35
CA LYS A 123 28.31 -13.47 -10.44
C LYS A 123 27.44 -13.42 -9.18
N PHE A 124 26.71 -14.50 -8.91
CA PHE A 124 26.01 -14.70 -7.65
C PHE A 124 27.01 -15.06 -6.54
N SER A 125 27.54 -14.06 -5.83
CA SER A 125 28.51 -14.28 -4.74
C SER A 125 27.84 -14.69 -3.43
N ASN A 126 26.71 -14.07 -3.11
CA ASN A 126 25.95 -14.34 -1.90
C ASN A 126 24.91 -15.44 -2.12
N ASN A 127 24.40 -16.01 -1.02
CA ASN A 127 23.26 -16.93 -1.08
C ASN A 127 22.03 -16.21 -1.64
N ALA A 128 21.53 -16.68 -2.79
CA ALA A 128 20.32 -16.17 -3.42
C ALA A 128 19.11 -16.24 -2.47
N SER A 129 19.00 -17.32 -1.67
CA SER A 129 17.93 -17.49 -0.70
C SER A 129 17.93 -16.45 0.42
N GLY A 130 19.10 -15.86 0.72
CA GLY A 130 19.23 -14.83 1.74
C GLY A 130 18.68 -13.48 1.30
N MET A 131 18.62 -13.23 -0.02
CA MET A 131 18.17 -11.98 -0.66
C MET A 131 18.76 -10.71 -0.03
N LYS A 132 19.99 -10.79 0.50
CA LYS A 132 20.65 -9.67 1.16
C LYS A 132 21.35 -8.81 0.13
N LYS A 133 21.13 -7.48 0.22
CA LYS A 133 21.79 -6.47 -0.62
C LYS A 133 21.54 -6.66 -2.13
N LEU A 134 20.37 -7.19 -2.51
CA LEU A 134 19.95 -7.30 -3.91
C LEU A 134 19.33 -5.98 -4.39
N ALA A 135 19.82 -5.49 -5.51
CA ALA A 135 19.15 -4.47 -6.31
C ALA A 135 18.08 -5.12 -7.19
N ALA A 136 17.18 -4.30 -7.75
CA ALA A 136 16.12 -4.78 -8.65
C ALA A 136 16.66 -5.58 -9.84
N ARG A 137 17.77 -5.11 -10.41
CA ARG A 137 18.51 -5.76 -11.50
C ARG A 137 18.96 -7.18 -11.16
N ASP A 138 19.22 -7.47 -9.88
CA ASP A 138 19.66 -8.81 -9.47
C ASP A 138 18.45 -9.78 -9.45
N PHE A 139 17.22 -9.28 -9.29
CA PHE A 139 16.02 -10.10 -9.44
C PHE A 139 15.79 -10.51 -10.90
N GLU A 140 16.11 -9.65 -11.87
CA GLU A 140 16.16 -10.04 -13.27
C GLU A 140 17.13 -11.20 -13.50
N ASP A 141 18.39 -11.08 -13.05
CA ASP A 141 19.40 -12.13 -13.20
C ASP A 141 18.92 -13.46 -12.54
N LEU A 142 18.26 -13.37 -11.37
CA LEU A 142 17.68 -14.54 -10.70
C LEU A 142 16.60 -15.21 -11.57
N LEU A 143 15.72 -14.46 -12.23
CA LEU A 143 14.68 -15.03 -13.09
C LEU A 143 15.29 -15.70 -14.32
N GLN A 144 16.21 -15.02 -14.99
CA GLN A 144 16.85 -15.51 -16.22
C GLN A 144 17.58 -16.85 -15.99
N CYS A 145 18.05 -17.10 -14.77
CA CYS A 145 18.74 -18.33 -14.43
C CYS A 145 17.92 -19.31 -13.59
N ALA A 146 16.63 -19.04 -13.33
CA ALA A 146 15.85 -19.81 -12.38
C ALA A 146 15.64 -21.27 -12.82
N ILE A 147 15.31 -21.50 -14.10
CA ILE A 147 14.96 -22.83 -14.65
C ILE A 147 15.99 -23.91 -14.25
N PRO A 148 17.27 -23.84 -14.66
CA PRO A 148 18.26 -24.86 -14.32
C PRO A 148 18.59 -24.90 -12.82
N VAL A 149 18.35 -23.82 -12.09
CA VAL A 149 18.60 -23.78 -10.64
C VAL A 149 17.53 -24.56 -9.88
N PHE A 150 16.27 -24.44 -10.29
CA PHE A 150 15.14 -25.09 -9.62
C PHE A 150 14.89 -26.53 -10.07
N GLU A 151 15.48 -26.96 -11.19
CA GLU A 151 15.23 -28.28 -11.79
C GLU A 151 15.53 -29.46 -10.83
N GLY A 152 14.53 -30.29 -10.57
CA GLY A 152 14.64 -31.45 -9.69
C GLY A 152 14.85 -31.11 -8.21
N LEU A 153 14.51 -29.90 -7.77
CA LEU A 153 14.55 -29.56 -6.33
C LEU A 153 13.31 -30.05 -5.57
N LEU A 154 12.23 -30.36 -6.29
CA LEU A 154 10.98 -30.85 -5.71
C LEU A 154 10.62 -32.23 -6.26
N PRO A 155 9.67 -32.94 -5.61
CA PRO A 155 9.12 -34.17 -6.18
C PRO A 155 8.58 -33.92 -7.60
N LYS A 156 8.78 -34.87 -8.51
CA LYS A 156 8.52 -34.73 -9.95
C LYS A 156 7.20 -34.02 -10.29
N LYS A 157 6.09 -34.41 -9.64
CA LYS A 157 4.77 -33.80 -9.86
C LYS A 157 4.75 -32.28 -9.60
N HIS A 158 5.44 -31.82 -8.56
CA HIS A 158 5.51 -30.40 -8.21
C HIS A 158 6.61 -29.68 -9.00
N ASP A 159 7.72 -30.37 -9.30
CA ASP A 159 8.81 -29.83 -10.09
C ASP A 159 8.34 -29.44 -11.49
N ASP A 160 7.59 -30.31 -12.19
CA ASP A 160 7.04 -30.02 -13.52
C ASP A 160 6.22 -28.72 -13.54
N ILE A 161 5.37 -28.50 -12.52
CA ILE A 161 4.54 -27.28 -12.40
C ILE A 161 5.41 -26.04 -12.14
N VAL A 162 6.44 -26.17 -11.31
CA VAL A 162 7.37 -25.07 -11.02
C VAL A 162 8.20 -24.73 -12.25
N GLN A 163 8.67 -25.72 -13.00
CA GLN A 163 9.40 -25.52 -14.25
C GLN A 163 8.54 -24.82 -15.31
N ASP A 164 7.31 -25.27 -15.51
CA ASP A 164 6.34 -24.61 -16.40
C ASP A 164 6.12 -23.14 -16.00
N LEU A 165 5.95 -22.88 -14.70
CA LEU A 165 5.76 -21.53 -14.18
C LEU A 165 6.99 -20.64 -14.41
N LEU A 166 8.19 -21.14 -14.13
CA LEU A 166 9.44 -20.39 -14.34
C LEU A 166 9.70 -20.11 -15.82
N PHE A 167 9.40 -21.08 -16.69
CA PHE A 167 9.48 -20.91 -18.13
C PHE A 167 8.54 -19.83 -18.65
N GLU A 168 7.27 -19.84 -18.21
CA GLU A 168 6.31 -18.82 -18.64
C GLU A 168 6.65 -17.44 -18.06
N LEU A 169 7.15 -17.36 -16.82
CA LEU A 169 7.63 -16.10 -16.25
C LEU A 169 8.79 -15.50 -17.06
N ALA A 170 9.76 -16.32 -17.45
CA ALA A 170 10.88 -15.90 -18.28
C ALA A 170 10.43 -15.50 -19.69
N THR A 171 9.49 -16.24 -20.27
CA THR A 171 8.89 -15.94 -21.59
C THR A 171 8.17 -14.59 -21.56
N TRP A 172 7.31 -14.38 -20.57
CA TRP A 172 6.57 -13.14 -20.39
C TRP A 172 7.53 -11.95 -20.19
N HIS A 173 8.55 -12.11 -19.34
CA HIS A 173 9.56 -11.09 -19.08
C HIS A 173 10.36 -10.74 -20.35
N GLY A 174 10.77 -11.75 -21.12
CA GLY A 174 11.46 -11.56 -22.39
C GLY A 174 10.62 -10.78 -23.41
N LEU A 175 9.35 -11.14 -23.57
CA LEU A 175 8.40 -10.44 -24.44
C LEU A 175 8.17 -8.99 -23.97
N ALA A 176 8.03 -8.77 -22.67
CA ALA A 176 7.85 -7.44 -22.09
C ALA A 176 9.09 -6.53 -22.22
N LYS A 177 10.30 -7.11 -22.35
CA LYS A 177 11.56 -6.37 -22.52
C LYS A 177 11.94 -6.05 -23.96
N LEU A 178 11.15 -6.50 -24.94
CA LEU A 178 11.44 -6.19 -26.33
C LEU A 178 11.46 -4.67 -26.54
N ARG A 179 12.52 -4.18 -27.21
CA ARG A 179 12.65 -2.76 -27.54
C ARG A 179 11.75 -2.32 -28.70
N LEU A 180 11.25 -3.29 -29.46
CA LEU A 180 10.34 -3.10 -30.57
C LEU A 180 9.21 -4.11 -30.45
N HIS A 181 7.99 -3.60 -30.38
CA HIS A 181 6.79 -4.42 -30.39
C HIS A 181 6.14 -4.37 -31.77
N THR A 182 5.83 -5.54 -32.30
CA THR A 182 4.93 -5.74 -33.45
C THR A 182 3.58 -6.27 -32.94
N GLU A 183 2.55 -6.23 -33.79
CA GLU A 183 1.23 -6.79 -33.47
C GLU A 183 1.31 -8.25 -33.00
N PHE A 184 2.20 -9.04 -33.61
CA PHE A 184 2.47 -10.42 -33.21
C PHE A 184 3.04 -10.50 -31.79
N THR A 185 4.09 -9.73 -31.48
CA THR A 185 4.72 -9.78 -30.14
C THR A 185 3.79 -9.27 -29.03
N ILE A 186 2.89 -8.34 -29.34
CA ILE A 186 1.87 -7.86 -28.40
C ILE A 186 0.88 -8.98 -28.12
N THR A 187 0.39 -9.64 -29.18
CA THR A 187 -0.50 -10.81 -29.07
C THR A 187 0.16 -11.93 -28.27
N ASP A 188 1.45 -12.20 -28.50
CA ASP A 188 2.22 -13.19 -27.74
C ASP A 188 2.34 -12.81 -26.26
N LEU A 189 2.57 -11.54 -25.95
CA LEU A 189 2.64 -11.03 -24.58
C LEU A 189 1.30 -11.18 -23.84
N GLU A 190 0.18 -10.89 -24.51
CA GLU A 190 -1.18 -11.06 -23.96
C GLU A 190 -1.52 -12.54 -23.71
N ASN A 191 -1.17 -13.40 -24.68
CA ASN A 191 -1.33 -14.84 -24.56
C ASN A 191 -0.47 -15.40 -23.42
N SER A 192 0.78 -14.93 -23.32
CA SER A 192 1.70 -15.29 -22.24
C SER A 192 1.17 -14.84 -20.87
N ALA A 193 0.62 -13.63 -20.76
CA ALA A 193 0.00 -13.16 -19.52
C ALA A 193 -1.20 -14.05 -19.10
N THR A 194 -1.98 -14.51 -20.08
CA THR A 194 -3.12 -15.41 -19.84
C THR A 194 -2.66 -16.79 -19.37
N ARG A 195 -1.65 -17.37 -20.02
CA ARG A 195 -1.05 -18.64 -19.61
C ARG A 195 -0.41 -18.55 -18.23
N LEU A 196 0.34 -17.48 -17.97
CA LEU A 196 0.95 -17.21 -16.67
C LEU A 196 -0.10 -17.15 -15.56
N GLY A 197 -1.22 -16.46 -15.78
CA GLY A 197 -2.32 -16.44 -14.83
C GLY A 197 -2.92 -17.82 -14.55
N THR A 198 -3.01 -18.68 -15.56
CA THR A 198 -3.50 -20.06 -15.42
C THR A 198 -2.50 -20.94 -14.68
N LEU A 199 -1.21 -20.84 -15.01
CA LEU A 199 -0.13 -21.56 -14.32
C LEU A 199 -0.02 -21.13 -12.85
N LEU A 200 -0.14 -19.84 -12.53
CA LEU A 200 -0.16 -19.36 -11.14
C LEU A 200 -1.34 -19.93 -10.35
N ARG A 201 -2.53 -20.04 -10.96
CA ARG A 201 -3.69 -20.68 -10.32
C ARG A 201 -3.46 -22.18 -10.10
N LYS A 202 -2.89 -22.88 -11.08
CA LYS A 202 -2.53 -24.29 -10.97
C LYS A 202 -1.46 -24.52 -9.89
N PHE A 203 -0.41 -23.72 -9.90
CA PHE A 203 0.64 -23.72 -8.87
C PHE A 203 0.07 -23.51 -7.47
N LYS A 204 -0.84 -22.54 -7.30
CA LYS A 204 -1.56 -22.34 -6.03
C LYS A 204 -2.38 -23.56 -5.62
N ALA A 205 -3.11 -24.15 -6.57
CA ALA A 205 -4.04 -25.25 -6.30
C ALA A 205 -3.33 -26.57 -6.00
N ASP A 206 -2.21 -26.85 -6.68
CA ASP A 206 -1.59 -28.19 -6.69
C ASP A 206 -0.27 -28.25 -5.90
N VAL A 207 0.49 -27.15 -5.85
CA VAL A 207 1.80 -27.10 -5.19
C VAL A 207 1.67 -26.42 -3.83
N CYS A 208 1.13 -25.21 -3.77
CA CYS A 208 1.08 -24.44 -2.52
C CYS A 208 0.24 -25.13 -1.44
N CYS A 209 -0.80 -25.88 -1.81
CA CYS A 209 -1.63 -26.62 -0.85
C CYS A 209 -0.91 -27.82 -0.21
N ALA A 210 0.18 -28.31 -0.82
CA ALA A 210 0.92 -29.48 -0.37
C ALA A 210 1.99 -29.15 0.66
N TYR A 211 2.31 -27.87 0.88
CA TYR A 211 3.38 -27.44 1.79
C TYR A 211 2.86 -26.43 2.80
N ASP A 212 3.11 -26.67 4.10
CA ASP A 212 2.88 -25.68 5.16
C ASP A 212 3.98 -24.61 5.12
N THR A 213 3.83 -23.63 4.23
CA THR A 213 4.82 -22.56 4.07
C THR A 213 4.72 -21.55 5.21
N ARG A 214 5.84 -21.35 5.91
CA ARG A 214 6.01 -20.27 6.90
C ARG A 214 6.95 -19.20 6.36
N ASP A 215 7.01 -18.08 7.06
CA ASP A 215 7.98 -17.04 6.75
C ASP A 215 9.40 -17.61 6.87
N LEU A 216 10.30 -17.21 5.97
CA LEU A 216 11.71 -17.58 6.08
C LEU A 216 12.30 -16.96 7.35
N PRO A 217 13.35 -17.55 7.96
CA PRO A 217 13.99 -16.97 9.14
C PRO A 217 14.43 -15.50 8.97
N SER A 218 14.80 -15.10 7.75
CA SER A 218 15.12 -13.72 7.40
C SER A 218 13.91 -12.79 7.45
N GLU A 219 12.75 -13.26 7.01
CA GLU A 219 11.48 -12.55 7.02
C GLU A 219 10.92 -12.43 8.45
N GLU A 220 11.01 -13.50 9.24
CA GLU A 220 10.65 -13.48 10.65
C GLU A 220 11.50 -12.48 11.44
N ALA A 221 12.82 -12.50 11.23
CA ALA A 221 13.73 -11.54 11.86
C ALA A 221 13.44 -10.09 11.43
N ALA A 222 13.08 -9.87 10.16
CA ALA A 222 12.68 -8.54 9.68
C ALA A 222 11.38 -8.06 10.33
N ARG A 223 10.39 -8.94 10.44
CA ARG A 223 9.13 -8.65 11.15
C ARG A 223 9.37 -8.37 12.63
N GLY A 224 10.25 -9.14 13.29
CA GLY A 224 10.65 -8.89 14.67
C GLY A 224 11.23 -7.49 14.86
N ARG A 225 12.15 -7.06 14.00
CA ARG A 225 12.73 -5.70 14.05
C ARG A 225 11.68 -4.60 13.85
N LEU A 226 10.72 -4.80 12.94
CA LEU A 226 9.63 -3.84 12.70
C LEU A 226 8.72 -3.70 13.94
N ARG A 227 8.41 -4.81 14.62
CA ARG A 227 7.63 -4.79 15.87
C ARG A 227 8.35 -3.99 16.96
N LEU A 228 9.64 -4.28 17.16
CA LEU A 228 10.47 -3.58 18.15
C LEU A 228 10.56 -2.07 17.89
N HIS A 229 10.74 -1.65 16.63
CA HIS A 229 10.78 -0.23 16.27
C HIS A 229 9.43 0.47 16.51
N THR A 230 8.33 -0.22 16.21
CA THR A 230 6.98 0.32 16.43
C THR A 230 6.72 0.49 17.92
N GLU A 231 7.08 -0.51 18.74
CA GLU A 231 6.94 -0.45 20.19
C GLU A 231 7.80 0.66 20.82
N SER A 232 9.06 0.80 20.40
CA SER A 232 9.96 1.84 20.93
C SER A 232 9.51 3.26 20.55
N THR A 233 9.02 3.46 19.33
CA THR A 233 8.55 4.79 18.91
C THR A 233 7.27 5.22 19.61
N ILE A 234 6.39 4.27 19.97
CA ILE A 234 5.18 4.56 20.76
C ILE A 234 5.57 5.00 22.17
N THR A 235 6.48 4.28 22.83
CA THR A 235 6.92 4.62 24.19
C THR A 235 7.66 5.96 24.26
N ASP A 236 8.50 6.28 23.27
CA ASP A 236 9.17 7.57 23.18
C ASP A 236 8.19 8.74 22.98
N LEU A 237 7.14 8.51 22.19
CA LEU A 237 6.08 9.50 21.97
C LEU A 237 5.28 9.76 23.27
N GLU A 238 4.94 8.71 24.00
CA GLU A 238 4.23 8.80 25.29
C GLU A 238 5.06 9.54 26.34
N ASN A 239 6.36 9.22 26.44
CA ASN A 239 7.28 9.90 27.34
C ASN A 239 7.42 11.39 27.00
N SER A 240 7.50 11.71 25.70
CA SER A 240 7.59 13.09 25.22
C SER A 240 6.30 13.88 25.53
N ALA A 241 5.13 13.28 25.31
CA ALA A 241 3.84 13.88 25.63
C ALA A 241 3.69 14.13 27.14
N THR A 242 4.13 13.19 27.98
CA THR A 242 4.10 13.30 29.44
C THR A 242 5.01 14.42 29.93
N ARG A 243 6.23 14.50 29.39
CA ARG A 243 7.19 15.57 29.70
C ARG A 243 6.68 16.94 29.28
N LEU A 244 6.10 17.05 28.09
CA LEU A 244 5.47 18.28 27.61
C LEU A 244 4.34 18.73 28.54
N GLY A 245 3.46 17.80 28.94
CA GLY A 245 2.38 18.11 29.88
C GLY A 245 2.89 18.64 31.22
N THR A 246 3.99 18.08 31.74
CA THR A 246 4.63 18.55 32.98
C THR A 246 5.24 19.95 32.80
N LEU A 247 5.91 20.20 31.68
CA LEU A 247 6.46 21.52 31.37
C LEU A 247 5.37 22.58 31.22
N LEU A 248 4.25 22.26 30.56
CA LEU A 248 3.12 23.18 30.41
C LEU A 248 2.47 23.52 31.76
N ARG A 249 2.31 22.54 32.65
CA ARG A 249 1.81 22.78 34.02
C ARG A 249 2.75 23.69 34.81
N LYS A 250 4.06 23.43 34.71
CA LYS A 250 5.08 24.26 35.37
C LYS A 250 5.10 25.68 34.82
N PHE A 251 5.05 25.83 33.51
CA PHE A 251 4.95 27.14 32.85
C PHE A 251 3.71 27.91 33.33
N LYS A 252 2.55 27.25 33.42
CA LYS A 252 1.33 27.87 33.95
C LYS A 252 1.48 28.30 35.42
N ALA A 253 2.10 27.47 36.25
CA ALA A 253 2.24 27.74 37.68
C ALA A 253 3.24 28.87 37.97
N ASP A 254 4.39 28.85 37.31
CA ASP A 254 5.55 29.69 37.68
C ASP A 254 5.65 30.96 36.83
N VAL A 255 5.19 30.92 35.57
CA VAL A 255 5.36 32.03 34.62
C VAL A 255 4.06 32.79 34.46
N CYS A 256 2.92 32.11 34.22
CA CYS A 256 1.66 32.82 34.00
C CYS A 256 1.13 33.55 35.24
N CYS A 257 1.51 33.16 36.46
CA CYS A 257 1.13 33.89 37.67
C CYS A 257 1.80 35.27 37.79
N ALA A 258 2.90 35.51 37.06
CA ALA A 258 3.65 36.76 37.07
C ALA A 258 3.18 37.78 36.01
N TYR A 259 2.26 37.40 35.11
CA TYR A 259 1.77 38.26 34.03
C TYR A 259 0.24 38.20 33.97
N ASP A 260 -0.41 39.38 33.98
CA ASP A 260 -1.86 39.49 33.82
C ASP A 260 -2.24 39.31 32.35
N THR A 261 -2.28 38.06 31.89
CA THR A 261 -2.61 37.72 30.51
C THR A 261 -4.11 37.85 30.28
N ARG A 262 -4.51 38.85 29.49
CA ARG A 262 -5.88 38.96 28.96
C ARG A 262 -5.93 38.31 27.58
N ASP A 263 -7.06 37.68 27.30
CA ASP A 263 -7.30 37.11 25.98
C ASP A 263 -7.25 38.20 24.92
N LEU A 264 -6.73 37.88 23.74
CA LEU A 264 -6.77 38.80 22.62
C LEU A 264 -8.23 39.00 22.17
N PRO A 265 -8.62 40.17 21.62
CA PRO A 265 -9.98 40.39 21.12
C PRO A 265 -10.46 39.32 20.12
N SER A 266 -9.53 38.74 19.34
CA SER A 266 -9.81 37.63 18.42
C SER A 266 -10.11 36.31 19.14
N GLU A 267 -9.49 36.06 20.29
CA GLU A 267 -9.70 34.89 21.15
C GLU A 267 -11.01 35.01 21.94
N GLU A 268 -11.32 36.21 22.45
CA GLU A 268 -12.63 36.50 23.06
C GLU A 268 -13.77 36.31 22.06
N ALA A 269 -13.63 36.83 20.84
CA ALA A 269 -14.61 36.61 19.77
C ALA A 269 -14.71 35.14 19.37
N ALA A 270 -13.59 34.38 19.36
CA ALA A 270 -13.61 32.95 19.11
C ALA A 270 -14.32 32.16 20.24
N ARG A 271 -14.09 32.52 21.50
CA ARG A 271 -14.79 31.94 22.65
C ARG A 271 -16.29 32.25 22.62
N GLY A 272 -16.67 33.51 22.39
CA GLY A 272 -18.07 33.89 22.24
C GLY A 272 -18.78 33.12 21.13
N ARG A 273 -18.11 32.89 19.99
CA ARG A 273 -18.64 32.03 18.91
C ARG A 273 -18.82 30.57 19.36
N ARG A 274 -17.88 30.02 20.14
CA ARG A 274 -17.96 28.65 20.68
C ARG A 274 -19.06 28.51 21.72
N GLU A 275 -19.22 29.49 22.61
CA GLU A 275 -20.27 29.53 23.62
C GLU A 275 -21.65 29.68 22.98
N ALA A 276 -21.80 30.56 22.00
CA ALA A 276 -23.02 30.68 21.22
C ALA A 276 -23.36 29.37 20.47
N ALA A 277 -22.36 28.67 19.94
CA ALA A 277 -22.55 27.36 19.31
C ALA A 277 -22.94 26.29 20.34
N LYS A 278 -22.37 26.31 21.54
CA LYS A 278 -22.69 25.38 22.63
C LYS A 278 -24.10 25.64 23.20
N ALA A 279 -24.49 26.91 23.34
CA ALA A 279 -25.83 27.33 23.74
C ALA A 279 -26.87 26.95 22.68
N LYS A 280 -26.58 27.14 21.39
CA LYS A 280 -27.43 26.65 20.29
C LYS A 280 -27.60 25.12 20.33
N LYS A 281 -26.50 24.39 20.58
CA LYS A 281 -26.53 22.93 20.70
C LYS A 281 -27.33 22.47 21.92
N ALA A 282 -27.19 23.16 23.06
CA ALA A 282 -27.94 22.88 24.29
C ALA A 282 -29.44 23.17 24.13
N ALA A 283 -29.80 24.29 23.49
CA ALA A 283 -31.19 24.65 23.18
C ALA A 283 -31.85 23.66 22.21
N GLN A 284 -31.10 23.12 21.25
CA GLN A 284 -31.58 22.06 20.36
C GLN A 284 -31.85 20.75 21.12
N THR A 285 -31.01 20.39 22.10
CA THR A 285 -31.24 19.21 22.96
C THR A 285 -32.40 19.38 23.96
N SER A 286 -32.67 20.59 24.46
CA SER A 286 -33.84 20.83 25.33
C SER A 286 -35.16 20.90 24.56
N ALA A 287 -35.14 21.29 23.29
CA ALA A 287 -36.31 21.27 22.41
C ALA A 287 -36.71 19.86 21.92
N THR A 288 -35.87 18.84 22.17
CA THR A 288 -36.13 17.43 21.82
C THR A 288 -36.45 16.53 23.02
N ALA A 289 -36.73 17.11 24.21
CA ALA A 289 -37.25 16.34 25.33
C ALA A 289 -38.76 16.04 25.13
N PRO A 290 -39.21 14.78 25.17
CA PRO A 290 -40.62 14.44 24.97
C PRO A 290 -41.47 14.92 26.16
N ALA A 291 -42.65 15.49 25.86
CA ALA A 291 -43.62 15.95 26.86
C ALA A 291 -44.05 14.80 27.80
N PRO A 292 -44.23 15.05 29.11
CA PRO A 292 -44.74 14.03 30.02
C PRO A 292 -46.16 13.60 29.61
N ALA A 293 -46.39 12.29 29.60
CA ALA A 293 -47.65 11.68 29.16
C ALA A 293 -48.86 12.22 29.96
N PRO A 294 -50.02 12.44 29.31
CA PRO A 294 -51.21 12.94 30.00
C PRO A 294 -51.74 11.89 30.99
N ALA A 295 -52.04 12.33 32.22
CA ALA A 295 -52.66 11.51 33.25
C ALA A 295 -54.10 11.10 32.87
N LEU A 296 -54.43 9.82 33.06
CA LEU A 296 -55.77 9.26 32.87
C LEU A 296 -56.77 9.90 33.86
N PRO A 297 -58.01 10.22 33.44
CA PRO A 297 -59.00 10.80 34.33
C PRO A 297 -59.56 9.75 35.30
N ALA A 298 -59.67 10.14 36.57
CA ALA A 298 -60.27 9.36 37.64
C ALA A 298 -61.78 9.16 37.42
N THR A 299 -62.25 7.93 37.57
CA THR A 299 -63.66 7.56 37.64
C THR A 299 -64.29 8.13 38.92
N VAL A 300 -65.24 9.06 38.76
CA VAL A 300 -66.09 9.55 39.86
C VAL A 300 -67.29 8.62 39.99
N ALA A 301 -67.38 7.96 41.13
CA ALA A 301 -68.58 7.27 41.59
C ALA A 301 -69.73 8.27 41.81
N LYS A 302 -70.87 8.06 41.15
CA LYS A 302 -72.15 8.67 41.54
C LYS A 302 -72.87 7.72 42.49
N LYS A 303 -73.15 8.22 43.69
CA LYS A 303 -74.06 7.63 44.68
C LYS A 303 -75.47 8.11 44.36
N ASN A 304 -76.33 7.16 43.98
CA ASN A 304 -77.76 7.00 44.27
C ASN A 304 -78.39 6.11 43.20
#